data_AF-A0A2A2R1W1-F1
#
_entry.id   AF-A0A2A2R1W1-F1
#
_cell.length_a   1.000
_cell.length_b   1.000
_cell.length_c   1.000
_cell.angle_alpha   90.00
_cell.angle_beta   90.00
_cell.angle_gamma   90.00
#
_symmetry.space_group_name_H-M   'P 1'
#
loop_
_entity.id
_entity.type
_entity.pdbx_description
1 polymer ?
#
loop_
_entity_poly.entity_id
_entity_poly.type
_entity_poly.pdbx_seq_one_letter_code
_entity_poly.pdbx_strand_id
1 'polypeptide(L)'
;MASIESTSTTPAPLNRFTAILGYALPPATLSAWGMVMIHTWVTGRTKMLLHPLFQPLIAIAGILLLLLAVAHLCYFIPRPTRHGWLQWLILLLPLFFAAGTAPKTFSEQLIAARGIQSTSTALNTGALDEEAERKLLQTLSEADPSKPLPMDVVDLISISGVPAAAQKLQGRVLHLRGQYYGVGKSEFKILRLVMYCCAADTTPMGIKVHGDIPADLKNMDWIELDGPVRFVQTLGQIQAEVDAQSVQKVPTPANPYAY
;
A
#
# COMPACT_ATOMS: atom_id res chain seq x y z
N MET A 1 -56.29 21.74 -47.57
CA MET A 1 -56.57 21.94 -46.13
C MET A 1 -56.38 20.59 -45.44
N ALA A 2 -55.20 20.34 -44.90
CA ALA A 2 -54.92 19.17 -44.07
C ALA A 2 -54.62 19.70 -42.66
N SER A 3 -55.52 19.40 -41.72
CA SER A 3 -55.40 19.80 -40.33
C SER A 3 -54.27 19.03 -39.67
N ILE A 4 -53.28 19.75 -39.13
CA ILE A 4 -52.23 19.18 -38.31
C ILE A 4 -52.80 18.96 -36.90
N GLU A 5 -53.00 17.70 -36.54
CA GLU A 5 -53.47 17.28 -35.24
C GLU A 5 -52.30 17.34 -34.24
N SER A 6 -52.32 18.34 -33.35
CA SER A 6 -51.32 18.51 -32.30
C SER A 6 -51.54 17.48 -31.19
N THR A 7 -50.79 16.38 -31.21
CA THR A 7 -50.71 15.45 -30.08
C THR A 7 -49.95 16.10 -28.93
N SER A 8 -50.72 16.63 -27.97
CA SER A 8 -50.20 17.07 -26.68
C SER A 8 -49.92 15.84 -25.82
N THR A 9 -48.69 15.35 -25.87
CA THR A 9 -48.25 14.26 -24.99
C THR A 9 -48.10 14.82 -23.57
N THR A 10 -49.15 14.68 -22.76
CA THR A 10 -49.11 14.99 -21.33
C THR A 10 -48.08 14.06 -20.66
N PRO A 11 -47.06 14.56 -19.94
CA PRO A 11 -46.10 13.69 -19.28
C PRO A 11 -46.80 12.89 -18.17
N ALA A 12 -46.62 11.57 -18.18
CA ALA A 12 -47.14 10.66 -17.16
C ALA A 12 -46.72 11.13 -15.75
N PRO A 13 -47.61 11.06 -14.75
CA PRO A 13 -47.29 11.49 -13.39
C PRO A 13 -46.16 10.63 -12.84
N LEU A 14 -45.03 11.26 -12.49
CA LEU A 14 -43.92 10.56 -11.84
C LEU A 14 -44.44 9.90 -10.55
N ASN A 15 -44.23 8.60 -10.44
CA ASN A 15 -44.60 7.82 -9.26
C ASN A 15 -43.94 8.45 -8.02
N ARG A 16 -44.69 8.76 -6.95
CA ARG A 16 -44.15 9.43 -5.75
C ARG A 16 -42.93 8.69 -5.19
N PHE A 17 -42.88 7.37 -5.35
CA PHE A 17 -41.76 6.53 -4.98
C PHE A 17 -40.46 6.86 -5.73
N THR A 18 -40.50 7.10 -7.05
CA THR A 18 -39.29 7.43 -7.82
C THR A 18 -38.79 8.84 -7.53
N ALA A 19 -39.69 9.77 -7.16
CA ALA A 19 -39.33 11.11 -6.70
C ALA A 19 -38.64 11.07 -5.33
N ILE A 20 -39.18 10.31 -4.37
CA ILE A 20 -38.56 10.14 -3.04
C ILE A 20 -37.21 9.44 -3.16
N LEU A 21 -37.13 8.38 -3.96
CA LEU A 21 -35.90 7.62 -4.16
C LEU A 21 -34.81 8.47 -4.84
N GLY A 22 -35.17 9.25 -5.87
CA GLY A 22 -34.24 10.17 -6.52
C GLY A 22 -33.72 11.30 -5.63
N TYR A 23 -34.50 11.68 -4.60
CA TYR A 23 -34.10 12.70 -3.63
C TYR A 23 -33.21 12.15 -2.50
N ALA A 24 -33.53 10.95 -1.99
CA ALA A 24 -32.85 10.37 -0.84
C ALA A 24 -31.55 9.61 -1.20
N LEU A 25 -31.45 9.05 -2.41
CA LEU A 25 -30.27 8.31 -2.85
C LEU A 25 -28.97 9.16 -2.84
N PRO A 26 -28.92 10.38 -3.39
CA PRO A 26 -27.70 11.20 -3.36
C PRO A 26 -27.13 11.41 -1.95
N PRO A 27 -27.87 11.99 -0.98
CA PRO A 27 -27.33 12.20 0.37
C PRO A 27 -27.02 10.88 1.08
N ALA A 28 -27.78 9.81 0.83
CA ALA A 28 -27.49 8.49 1.41
C ALA A 28 -26.16 7.92 0.92
N THR A 29 -25.86 8.00 -0.38
CA THR A 29 -24.58 7.53 -0.93
C THR A 29 -23.40 8.38 -0.47
N LEU A 30 -23.54 9.72 -0.45
CA LEU A 30 -22.51 10.62 0.08
C LEU A 30 -22.25 10.33 1.56
N SER A 31 -23.31 10.10 2.33
CA SER A 31 -23.21 9.73 3.74
C SER A 31 -22.51 8.39 3.93
N ALA A 32 -22.85 7.38 3.12
CA ALA A 32 -22.24 6.06 3.19
C ALA A 32 -20.72 6.13 2.93
N TRP A 33 -20.30 6.79 1.84
CA TRP A 33 -18.87 6.95 1.52
C TRP A 33 -18.13 7.79 2.58
N GLY A 34 -18.72 8.91 3.01
CA GLY A 34 -18.13 9.76 4.04
C GLY A 34 -17.95 9.01 5.36
N MET A 35 -18.97 8.25 5.78
CA MET A 35 -18.92 7.45 7.01
C MET A 35 -17.87 6.35 6.95
N VAL A 36 -17.71 5.67 5.81
CA VAL A 36 -16.65 4.66 5.60
C VAL A 36 -15.26 5.29 5.68
N MET A 37 -15.05 6.45 5.06
CA MET A 37 -13.76 7.16 5.13
C MET A 37 -13.40 7.56 6.57
N ILE A 38 -14.35 8.14 7.31
CA ILE A 38 -14.13 8.51 8.71
C ILE A 38 -13.94 7.30 9.59
N HIS A 39 -14.75 6.25 9.43
CA HIS A 39 -14.63 5.03 10.20
C HIS A 39 -13.27 4.35 9.98
N THR A 40 -12.79 4.24 8.74
CA THR A 40 -11.48 3.65 8.43
C THR A 40 -10.33 4.48 8.99
N TRP A 41 -10.47 5.80 9.04
CA TRP A 41 -9.49 6.70 9.65
C TRP A 41 -9.47 6.57 11.18
N VAL A 42 -10.63 6.65 11.84
CA VAL A 42 -10.77 6.53 13.31
C VAL A 42 -10.32 5.16 13.81
N THR A 43 -10.61 4.08 13.07
CA THR A 43 -10.14 2.73 13.42
C THR A 43 -8.67 2.49 13.15
N GLY A 44 -7.94 3.46 12.57
CA GLY A 44 -6.52 3.33 12.23
C GLY A 44 -6.22 2.38 11.07
N ARG A 45 -7.25 1.82 10.43
CA ARG A 45 -7.10 0.93 9.26
C ARG A 45 -6.43 1.63 8.08
N THR A 46 -6.54 2.95 7.99
CA THR A 46 -5.84 3.76 6.98
C THR A 46 -4.33 3.55 6.98
N LYS A 47 -3.71 3.23 8.12
CA LYS A 47 -2.26 2.91 8.19
C LYS A 47 -1.87 1.68 7.37
N MET A 48 -2.80 0.75 7.17
CA MET A 48 -2.59 -0.44 6.35
C MET A 48 -2.94 -0.21 4.87
N LEU A 49 -3.61 0.89 4.54
CA LEU A 49 -4.19 1.12 3.21
C LEU A 49 -3.55 2.27 2.45
N LEU A 50 -3.09 3.31 3.15
CA LEU A 50 -2.58 4.55 2.55
C LEU A 50 -1.30 5.02 3.22
N HIS A 51 -0.46 5.64 2.40
CA HIS A 51 0.74 6.33 2.84
C HIS A 51 0.40 7.43 3.88
N PRO A 52 1.24 7.65 4.93
CA PRO A 52 0.98 8.61 6.01
C PRO A 52 0.57 10.00 5.54
N LEU A 53 1.15 10.50 4.45
CA LEU A 53 0.82 11.80 3.86
C LEU A 53 -0.63 11.93 3.40
N PHE A 54 -1.28 10.85 2.97
CA PHE A 54 -2.67 10.88 2.46
C PHE A 54 -3.72 10.62 3.54
N GLN A 55 -3.32 10.17 4.73
CA GLN A 55 -4.24 9.90 5.84
C GLN A 55 -5.10 11.10 6.25
N PRO A 56 -4.56 12.34 6.43
CA PRO A 56 -5.39 13.49 6.76
C PRO A 56 -6.32 13.88 5.61
N LEU A 57 -5.90 13.68 4.35
CA LEU A 57 -6.71 14.02 3.18
C LEU A 57 -8.01 13.19 3.13
N ILE A 58 -7.93 11.89 3.44
CA ILE A 58 -9.12 11.02 3.51
C ILE A 58 -10.07 11.46 4.63
N ALA A 59 -9.54 11.88 5.78
CA ALA A 59 -10.36 12.39 6.88
C ALA A 59 -11.11 13.67 6.47
N ILE A 60 -10.42 14.61 5.82
CA ILE A 60 -11.03 15.86 5.33
C ILE A 60 -12.09 15.55 4.26
N ALA A 61 -11.80 14.66 3.30
CA ALA A 61 -12.74 14.25 2.28
C ALA A 61 -14.01 13.62 2.88
N GLY A 62 -13.85 12.74 3.88
CA GLY A 62 -14.96 12.15 4.61
C GLY A 62 -15.86 13.19 5.28
N ILE A 63 -15.27 14.17 5.97
CA ILE A 63 -16.01 15.28 6.60
C ILE A 63 -16.75 16.10 5.55
N LEU A 64 -16.08 16.45 4.45
CA LEU A 64 -16.67 17.23 3.36
C LEU A 64 -17.88 16.52 2.74
N LEU A 65 -17.79 15.22 2.51
CA LEU A 65 -18.90 14.41 1.96
C LEU A 65 -20.11 14.40 2.91
N LEU A 66 -19.88 14.29 4.22
CA LEU A 66 -20.95 14.36 5.22
C LEU A 66 -21.62 15.74 5.24
N LEU A 67 -20.82 16.82 5.18
CA LEU A 67 -21.35 18.19 5.11
C LEU A 67 -22.17 18.41 3.83
N LEU A 68 -21.70 17.91 2.69
CA LEU A 68 -22.43 17.97 1.42
C LEU A 68 -23.74 17.17 1.47
N ALA A 69 -23.75 16.01 2.13
CA ALA A 69 -24.97 15.23 2.32
C ALA A 69 -26.01 16.00 3.14
N VAL A 70 -25.59 16.65 4.24
CA VAL A 70 -26.46 17.50 5.07
C VAL A 70 -26.95 18.72 4.28
N ALA A 71 -26.07 19.41 3.56
CA ALA A 71 -26.44 20.54 2.73
C ALA A 71 -27.46 20.17 1.64
N HIS A 72 -27.31 19.00 1.00
CA HIS A 72 -28.27 18.51 0.02
C HIS A 72 -29.65 18.25 0.63
N LEU A 73 -29.72 17.73 1.86
CA LEU A 73 -30.98 17.56 2.59
C LEU A 73 -31.63 18.91 2.96
N CYS A 74 -30.83 19.91 3.35
CA CYS A 74 -31.34 21.21 3.79
C CYS A 74 -31.74 22.15 2.66
N TYR A 75 -31.01 22.15 1.54
CA TYR A 75 -31.12 23.20 0.50
C TYR A 75 -31.65 22.71 -0.85
N PHE A 76 -31.61 21.41 -1.14
CA PHE A 76 -31.98 20.93 -2.47
C PHE A 76 -33.46 20.58 -2.57
N ILE A 77 -34.12 21.10 -3.60
CA ILE A 77 -35.53 20.83 -3.91
C ILE A 77 -35.57 19.65 -4.90
N PRO A 78 -36.41 18.62 -4.68
CA PRO A 78 -36.45 17.43 -5.54
C PRO A 78 -36.78 17.80 -6.99
N ARG A 79 -35.83 17.54 -7.90
CA ARG A 79 -36.06 17.61 -9.34
C ARG A 79 -36.29 16.21 -9.89
N PRO A 80 -37.37 15.97 -10.66
CA PRO A 80 -37.64 14.66 -11.24
C PRO A 80 -36.58 14.32 -12.29
N THR A 81 -35.62 13.46 -11.95
CA THR A 81 -34.63 12.93 -12.89
C THR A 81 -35.11 11.61 -13.48
N ARG A 82 -35.08 11.47 -14.80
CA ARG A 82 -35.59 10.28 -15.50
C ARG A 82 -34.73 9.01 -15.30
N HIS A 83 -33.44 9.15 -14.95
CA HIS A 83 -32.50 8.03 -14.77
C HIS A 83 -31.53 8.14 -13.57
N GLY A 84 -31.75 9.05 -12.62
CA GLY A 84 -30.78 9.31 -11.54
C GLY A 84 -30.53 8.13 -10.59
N TRP A 85 -31.51 7.24 -10.40
CA TRP A 85 -31.38 6.12 -9.46
C TRP A 85 -30.33 5.08 -9.86
N LEU A 86 -30.15 4.83 -11.17
CA LEU A 86 -29.17 3.87 -11.70
C LEU A 86 -27.73 4.34 -11.43
N GLN A 87 -27.50 5.66 -11.49
CA GLN A 87 -26.21 6.29 -11.22
C GLN A 87 -25.77 6.11 -9.75
N TRP A 88 -26.70 6.20 -8.81
CA TRP A 88 -26.39 6.00 -7.39
C TRP A 88 -26.28 4.53 -7.01
N LEU A 89 -27.07 3.66 -7.66
CA LEU A 89 -26.96 2.21 -7.48
C LEU A 89 -25.62 1.67 -7.98
N ILE A 90 -25.12 2.17 -9.12
CA ILE A 90 -23.80 1.77 -9.63
C ILE A 90 -22.65 2.17 -8.68
N LEU A 91 -22.83 3.23 -7.87
CA LEU A 91 -21.84 3.68 -6.88
C LEU A 91 -21.88 2.88 -5.58
N LEU A 92 -23.01 2.24 -5.26
CA LEU A 92 -23.13 1.37 -4.09
C LEU A 92 -22.67 -0.07 -4.36
N LEU A 93 -22.72 -0.51 -5.62
CA LEU A 93 -22.34 -1.86 -6.02
C LEU A 93 -20.88 -2.23 -5.63
N PRO A 94 -19.86 -1.38 -5.86
CA PRO A 94 -18.49 -1.68 -5.44
C PRO A 94 -18.34 -1.80 -3.92
N LEU A 95 -19.12 -1.02 -3.15
CA LEU A 95 -19.13 -1.05 -1.69
C LEU A 95 -19.66 -2.38 -1.16
N PHE A 96 -20.75 -2.87 -1.75
CA PHE A 96 -21.33 -4.17 -1.43
C PHE A 96 -20.37 -5.30 -1.81
N PHE A 97 -19.77 -5.24 -3.00
CA PHE A 97 -18.83 -6.25 -3.47
C PHE A 97 -17.56 -6.28 -2.61
N ALA A 98 -16.98 -5.12 -2.31
CA ALA A 98 -15.79 -5.02 -1.47
C ALA A 98 -16.03 -5.55 -0.06
N ALA A 99 -17.21 -5.31 0.53
CA ALA A 99 -17.55 -5.85 1.84
C ALA A 99 -17.65 -7.39 1.85
N GLY A 100 -18.06 -8.00 0.73
CA GLY A 100 -18.25 -9.45 0.61
C GLY A 100 -16.99 -10.23 0.18
N THR A 101 -16.09 -9.63 -0.59
CA THR A 101 -15.00 -10.36 -1.26
C THR A 101 -13.58 -9.92 -0.89
N ALA A 102 -13.41 -8.91 -0.03
CA ALA A 102 -12.09 -8.42 0.34
C ALA A 102 -11.23 -9.53 0.99
N PRO A 103 -10.08 -9.91 0.39
CA PRO A 103 -9.19 -10.90 0.98
C PRO A 103 -8.58 -10.37 2.29
N LYS A 104 -8.32 -11.27 3.23
CA LYS A 104 -7.77 -10.93 4.54
C LYS A 104 -6.25 -10.68 4.52
N THR A 105 -5.55 -11.14 3.48
CA THR A 105 -4.10 -11.03 3.35
C THR A 105 -3.71 -10.76 1.89
N PHE A 106 -3.36 -9.52 1.59
CA PHE A 106 -3.00 -9.07 0.24
C PHE A 106 -1.61 -9.53 -0.22
N SER A 107 -0.78 -10.04 0.69
CA SER A 107 0.67 -10.04 0.52
C SER A 107 1.23 -11.19 -0.32
N GLU A 108 0.73 -12.42 -0.20
CA GLU A 108 1.20 -13.54 -1.03
C GLU A 108 0.77 -13.40 -2.50
N GLN A 109 -0.48 -12.97 -2.71
CA GLN A 109 -1.04 -12.72 -4.05
C GLN A 109 -0.29 -11.59 -4.76
N LEU A 110 0.14 -10.58 -4.00
CA LEU A 110 0.97 -9.48 -4.50
C LEU A 110 2.31 -9.99 -5.02
N ILE A 111 2.97 -10.88 -4.27
CA ILE A 111 4.25 -11.47 -4.69
C ILE A 111 4.07 -12.31 -5.95
N ALA A 112 3.01 -13.12 -6.02
CA ALA A 112 2.71 -13.89 -7.23
C ALA A 112 2.44 -12.99 -8.46
N ALA A 113 1.78 -11.85 -8.26
CA ALA A 113 1.43 -10.93 -9.35
C ALA A 113 2.59 -10.03 -9.80
N ARG A 114 3.46 -9.60 -8.88
CA ARG A 114 4.50 -8.58 -9.15
C ARG A 114 5.93 -9.09 -9.11
N GLY A 115 6.17 -10.27 -8.53
CA GLY A 115 7.51 -10.76 -8.22
C GLY A 115 8.22 -9.89 -7.17
N ILE A 116 9.28 -10.43 -6.58
CA ILE A 116 10.10 -9.71 -5.57
C ILE A 116 11.23 -8.97 -6.29
N GLN A 117 11.30 -7.66 -6.11
CA GLN A 117 12.33 -6.78 -6.65
C GLN A 117 13.52 -6.70 -5.68
N SER A 118 14.75 -6.60 -6.21
CA SER A 118 16.00 -6.68 -5.40
C SER A 118 17.05 -5.65 -5.79
N THR A 119 16.72 -4.70 -6.67
CA THR A 119 17.68 -3.75 -7.26
C THR A 119 17.29 -2.31 -6.92
N SER A 120 18.29 -1.48 -6.62
CA SER A 120 18.11 -0.03 -6.34
C SER A 120 17.33 0.71 -7.43
N THR A 121 17.53 0.37 -8.71
CA THR A 121 16.79 0.94 -9.85
C THR A 121 15.27 0.78 -9.70
N ALA A 122 14.80 -0.31 -9.09
CA ALA A 122 13.36 -0.53 -8.87
C ALA A 122 12.77 0.41 -7.82
N LEU A 123 13.59 0.97 -6.93
CA LEU A 123 13.16 1.92 -5.90
C LEU A 123 13.04 3.36 -6.45
N ASN A 124 13.41 3.61 -7.71
CA ASN A 124 13.58 4.96 -8.28
C ASN A 124 14.45 5.88 -7.41
N THR A 125 15.32 5.32 -6.58
CA THR A 125 16.37 6.10 -5.91
C THR A 125 17.32 6.55 -7.01
N GLY A 126 17.23 7.82 -7.40
CA GLY A 126 18.20 8.42 -8.31
C GLY A 126 19.63 8.29 -7.77
N ALA A 127 20.61 8.63 -8.60
CA ALA A 127 21.98 8.76 -8.11
C ALA A 127 21.96 9.69 -6.88
N LEU A 128 22.48 9.19 -5.75
CA LEU A 128 22.63 10.02 -4.56
C LEU A 128 23.44 11.25 -4.92
N ASP A 129 23.09 12.41 -4.37
CA ASP A 129 23.96 13.56 -4.46
C ASP A 129 25.27 13.29 -3.69
N GLU A 130 26.35 13.97 -4.08
CA GLU A 130 27.67 13.73 -3.49
C GLU A 130 27.69 14.00 -1.97
N GLU A 131 26.84 14.91 -1.50
CA GLU A 131 26.73 15.25 -0.09
C GLU A 131 26.05 14.14 0.72
N ALA A 132 24.94 13.57 0.24
CA ALA A 132 24.29 12.44 0.89
C ALA A 132 25.17 11.20 0.85
N GLU A 133 25.91 10.95 -0.25
CA GLU A 133 26.87 9.85 -0.30
C GLU A 133 27.96 10.01 0.76
N ARG A 134 28.56 11.19 0.89
CA ARG A 134 29.58 11.46 1.93
C ARG A 134 29.03 11.27 3.34
N LYS A 135 27.82 11.76 3.60
CA LYS A 135 27.16 11.63 4.90
C LYS A 135 26.83 10.17 5.23
N LEU A 136 26.34 9.41 4.25
CA LEU A 136 26.12 7.96 4.37
C LEU A 136 27.43 7.26 4.73
N LEU A 137 28.51 7.54 3.99
CA LEU A 137 29.82 6.96 4.24
C LEU A 137 30.34 7.33 5.64
N GLN A 138 30.21 8.58 6.09
CA GLN A 138 30.59 8.96 7.46
C GLN A 138 29.82 8.19 8.51
N THR A 139 28.49 8.12 8.38
CA THR A 139 27.63 7.37 9.32
C THR A 139 28.04 5.89 9.40
N LEU A 140 28.36 5.28 8.25
CA LEU A 140 28.86 3.90 8.20
C LEU A 140 30.26 3.74 8.81
N SER A 141 31.10 4.78 8.85
CA SER A 141 32.42 4.75 9.52
C SER A 141 32.31 4.80 11.03
N GLU A 142 31.38 5.61 11.53
CA GLU A 142 31.22 5.88 12.96
C GLU A 142 30.55 4.72 13.70
N ALA A 143 29.82 3.88 12.97
CA ALA A 143 29.16 2.72 13.54
C ALA A 143 30.16 1.68 14.07
N ASP A 144 29.97 1.25 15.32
CA ASP A 144 30.79 0.26 16.01
C ASP A 144 30.89 -1.05 15.20
N PRO A 145 32.09 -1.49 14.79
CA PRO A 145 32.28 -2.71 14.00
C PRO A 145 32.01 -4.00 14.78
N SER A 146 32.00 -3.94 16.12
CA SER A 146 31.80 -5.11 16.99
C SER A 146 30.33 -5.49 17.19
N LYS A 147 29.39 -4.61 16.83
CA LYS A 147 27.95 -4.83 16.98
C LYS A 147 27.27 -5.04 15.63
N PRO A 148 26.23 -5.89 15.56
CA PRO A 148 25.35 -5.95 14.39
C PRO A 148 24.77 -4.57 14.09
N LEU A 149 24.84 -4.14 12.84
CA LEU A 149 24.29 -2.86 12.42
C LEU A 149 22.81 -3.01 12.08
N PRO A 150 21.88 -2.35 12.80
CA PRO A 150 20.48 -2.33 12.42
C PRO A 150 20.32 -1.65 11.06
N MET A 151 19.66 -2.32 10.13
CA MET A 151 19.43 -1.82 8.77
C MET A 151 18.09 -2.31 8.25
N ASP A 152 17.36 -1.47 7.51
CA ASP A 152 16.17 -1.93 6.79
C ASP A 152 16.57 -2.61 5.48
N VAL A 153 15.76 -3.58 5.04
CA VAL A 153 15.97 -4.29 3.77
C VAL A 153 15.95 -3.32 2.59
N VAL A 154 15.08 -2.31 2.62
CA VAL A 154 14.97 -1.31 1.55
C VAL A 154 16.22 -0.44 1.50
N ASP A 155 16.71 0.03 2.64
CA ASP A 155 17.94 0.82 2.74
C ASP A 155 19.14 0.04 2.20
N LEU A 156 19.22 -1.26 2.50
CA LEU A 156 20.29 -2.11 1.99
C LEU A 156 20.23 -2.27 0.45
N ILE A 157 19.03 -2.38 -0.13
CA ILE A 157 18.84 -2.40 -1.59
C ILE A 157 19.25 -1.05 -2.18
N SER A 158 18.92 0.08 -1.53
CA SER A 158 19.37 1.41 -1.99
C SER A 158 20.90 1.53 -1.94
N ILE A 159 21.54 1.06 -0.86
CA ILE A 159 23.00 1.09 -0.69
C ILE A 159 23.71 0.23 -1.74
N SER A 160 23.10 -0.87 -2.20
CA SER A 160 23.69 -1.69 -3.27
C SER A 160 23.89 -0.92 -4.58
N GLY A 161 23.13 0.17 -4.79
CA GLY A 161 23.30 1.11 -5.90
C GLY A 161 24.50 2.07 -5.76
N VAL A 162 25.14 2.12 -4.59
CA VAL A 162 26.24 3.05 -4.27
C VAL A 162 27.52 2.25 -4.03
N PRO A 163 28.41 2.11 -5.03
CA PRO A 163 29.54 1.18 -4.96
C PRO A 163 30.46 1.38 -3.75
N ALA A 164 30.75 2.63 -3.37
CA ALA A 164 31.61 2.94 -2.24
C ALA A 164 30.99 2.50 -0.90
N ALA A 165 29.67 2.68 -0.74
CA ALA A 165 28.96 2.26 0.48
C ALA A 165 28.78 0.74 0.54
N ALA A 166 28.47 0.10 -0.59
CA ALA A 166 28.41 -1.36 -0.70
C ALA A 166 29.75 -2.00 -0.33
N GLN A 167 30.86 -1.49 -0.85
CA GLN A 167 32.20 -1.99 -0.52
C GLN A 167 32.50 -1.88 0.97
N LYS A 168 32.07 -0.80 1.62
CA LYS A 168 32.30 -0.57 3.04
C LYS A 168 31.49 -1.51 3.95
N LEU A 169 30.29 -1.91 3.51
CA LEU A 169 29.45 -2.85 4.23
C LEU A 169 29.82 -4.30 3.99
N GLN A 170 30.65 -4.60 2.99
CA GLN A 170 31.01 -5.97 2.64
C GLN A 170 31.53 -6.76 3.86
N GLY A 171 30.89 -7.91 4.14
CA GLY A 171 31.23 -8.79 5.25
C GLY A 171 30.79 -8.30 6.63
N ARG A 172 30.15 -7.12 6.72
CA ARG A 172 29.69 -6.55 7.99
C ARG A 172 28.42 -7.25 8.45
N VAL A 173 28.34 -7.58 9.74
CA VAL A 173 27.15 -8.20 10.33
C VAL A 173 26.03 -7.16 10.43
N LEU A 174 24.91 -7.44 9.76
CA LEU A 174 23.71 -6.61 9.80
C LEU A 174 22.64 -7.28 10.66
N HIS A 175 21.84 -6.44 11.32
CA HIS A 175 20.59 -6.84 11.96
C HIS A 175 19.44 -6.34 11.10
N LEU A 176 18.76 -7.27 10.41
CA LEU A 176 17.68 -6.97 9.48
C LEU A 176 16.34 -7.44 10.04
N ARG A 177 15.28 -6.67 9.73
CA ARG A 177 13.90 -7.05 10.05
C ARG A 177 13.02 -6.97 8.82
N GLY A 178 12.22 -8.02 8.59
CA GLY A 178 11.39 -8.11 7.40
C GLY A 178 10.51 -9.35 7.38
N GLN A 179 9.84 -9.56 6.26
CA GLN A 179 8.95 -10.68 6.03
C GLN A 179 9.71 -11.82 5.35
N TYR A 180 9.52 -13.04 5.84
CA TYR A 180 10.09 -14.25 5.29
C TYR A 180 9.34 -14.70 4.03
N TYR A 181 10.08 -15.15 3.01
CA TYR A 181 9.52 -15.81 1.84
C TYR A 181 10.41 -16.97 1.40
N GLY A 182 9.89 -18.19 1.49
CA GLY A 182 10.63 -19.41 1.15
C GLY A 182 10.87 -19.55 -0.35
N VAL A 183 12.10 -19.90 -0.74
CA VAL A 183 12.48 -20.14 -2.15
C VAL A 183 13.04 -21.55 -2.33
N GLY A 184 13.81 -22.05 -1.37
CA GLY A 184 14.40 -23.40 -1.39
C GLY A 184 14.62 -23.96 0.02
N LYS A 185 15.47 -24.99 0.13
CA LYS A 185 15.76 -25.66 1.41
C LYS A 185 16.73 -24.90 2.32
N SER A 186 17.67 -24.16 1.73
CA SER A 186 18.73 -23.40 2.42
C SER A 186 18.83 -21.96 1.91
N GLU A 187 17.80 -21.52 1.20
CA GLU A 187 17.70 -20.19 0.61
C GLU A 187 16.29 -19.66 0.79
N PHE A 188 16.19 -18.42 1.23
CA PHE A 188 14.93 -17.69 1.34
C PHE A 188 15.15 -16.22 0.99
N LYS A 189 14.06 -15.45 0.92
CA LYS A 189 14.13 -14.00 0.80
C LYS A 189 13.60 -13.35 2.07
N ILE A 190 14.28 -12.31 2.52
CA ILE A 190 13.71 -11.34 3.47
C ILE A 190 13.25 -10.13 2.68
N LEU A 191 12.02 -9.67 2.91
CA LEU A 191 11.43 -8.59 2.14
C LEU A 191 10.63 -7.58 2.97
N ARG A 192 10.46 -6.39 2.42
CA ARG A 192 9.57 -5.34 2.88
C ARG A 192 8.61 -4.98 1.75
N LEU A 193 7.40 -4.55 2.11
CA LEU A 193 6.44 -4.02 1.15
C LEU A 193 6.60 -2.50 1.12
N VAL A 194 7.06 -1.94 0.01
CA VAL A 194 7.19 -0.48 -0.17
C VAL A 194 5.87 0.07 -0.71
N MET A 195 5.33 1.12 -0.08
CA MET A 195 4.08 1.79 -0.48
C MET A 195 4.39 3.25 -0.83
N TYR A 196 3.96 3.73 -2.00
CA TYR A 196 4.17 5.15 -2.36
C TYR A 196 2.90 5.98 -2.09
N CYS A 197 1.72 5.43 -2.36
CA CYS A 197 0.44 6.11 -2.17
C CYS A 197 -0.63 5.23 -1.50
N CYS A 198 -0.74 3.95 -1.84
CA CYS A 198 -1.78 3.07 -1.28
C CYS A 198 -1.45 1.57 -1.37
N ALA A 199 -2.18 0.71 -0.66
CA ALA A 199 -1.97 -0.74 -0.66
C ALA A 199 -1.92 -1.35 -2.07
N ALA A 200 -2.66 -0.78 -3.02
CA ALA A 200 -2.69 -1.23 -4.41
C ALA A 200 -1.38 -0.95 -5.18
N ASP A 201 -0.54 -0.02 -4.74
CA ASP A 201 0.75 0.26 -5.38
C ASP A 201 1.92 -0.47 -4.73
N THR A 202 1.66 -1.22 -3.66
CA THR A 202 2.72 -1.83 -2.85
C THR A 202 3.61 -2.75 -3.68
N THR A 203 4.93 -2.61 -3.50
CA THR A 203 5.92 -3.40 -4.24
C THR A 203 6.78 -4.18 -3.25
N PRO A 204 6.86 -5.52 -3.38
CA PRO A 204 7.72 -6.33 -2.53
C PRO A 204 9.18 -6.16 -2.93
N MET A 205 9.96 -5.62 -2.01
CA MET A 205 11.40 -5.38 -2.13
C MET A 205 12.12 -6.30 -1.18
N GLY A 206 13.03 -7.14 -1.69
CA GLY A 206 13.70 -8.12 -0.85
C GLY A 206 15.05 -8.56 -1.37
N ILE A 207 15.85 -9.10 -0.46
CA ILE A 207 17.19 -9.63 -0.74
C ILE A 207 17.22 -11.13 -0.50
N LYS A 208 18.17 -11.81 -1.12
CA LYS A 208 18.39 -13.23 -0.90
C LYS A 208 19.14 -13.45 0.41
N VAL A 209 18.72 -14.47 1.15
CA VAL A 209 19.36 -14.92 2.38
C VAL A 209 19.71 -16.39 2.26
N HIS A 210 20.96 -16.72 2.57
CA HIS A 210 21.48 -18.08 2.64
C HIS A 210 21.51 -18.50 4.10
N GLY A 211 21.03 -19.70 4.41
CA GLY A 211 21.04 -20.21 5.78
C GLY A 211 19.93 -21.21 6.05
N ASP A 212 19.96 -21.77 7.24
CA ASP A 212 18.95 -22.72 7.68
C ASP A 212 17.63 -22.01 7.97
N ILE A 213 16.54 -22.62 7.49
CA ILE A 213 15.18 -22.09 7.65
C ILE A 213 14.54 -22.75 8.86
N PRO A 214 14.11 -21.98 9.88
CA PRO A 214 13.33 -22.53 10.98
C PRO A 214 12.05 -23.23 10.48
N ALA A 215 11.77 -24.42 11.01
CA ALA A 215 10.73 -25.32 10.49
C ALA A 215 9.29 -24.77 10.63
N ASP A 216 9.06 -23.78 11.48
CA ASP A 216 7.75 -23.21 11.81
C ASP A 216 7.44 -21.89 11.07
N LEU A 217 8.32 -21.44 10.19
CA LEU A 217 8.12 -20.22 9.40
C LEU A 217 7.16 -20.46 8.24
N LYS A 218 6.18 -19.55 8.12
CA LYS A 218 5.29 -19.43 6.96
C LYS A 218 5.67 -18.20 6.16
N ASN A 219 5.34 -18.22 4.87
CA ASN A 219 5.49 -17.03 4.04
C ASN A 219 4.76 -15.85 4.69
N MET A 220 5.41 -14.69 4.61
CA MET A 220 4.98 -13.42 5.20
C MET A 220 5.02 -13.34 6.74
N ASP A 221 5.55 -14.36 7.42
CA ASP A 221 5.91 -14.23 8.83
C ASP A 221 7.02 -13.18 8.99
N TRP A 222 6.92 -12.39 10.04
CA TRP A 222 7.96 -11.43 10.38
C TRP A 222 9.12 -12.12 11.09
N ILE A 223 10.32 -11.82 10.61
CA ILE A 223 11.57 -12.34 11.17
C ILE A 223 12.56 -11.21 11.41
N GLU A 224 13.43 -11.44 12.39
CA GLU A 224 14.69 -10.72 12.58
C GLU A 224 15.82 -11.69 12.25
N LEU A 225 16.85 -11.20 11.56
CA LEU A 225 18.03 -11.99 11.25
C LEU A 225 19.31 -11.19 11.42
N ASP A 226 20.33 -11.88 11.90
CA ASP A 226 21.69 -11.38 12.00
C ASP A 226 22.60 -12.17 11.06
N GLY A 227 23.44 -11.47 10.29
CA GLY A 227 24.39 -12.13 9.41
C GLY A 227 25.27 -11.17 8.60
N PRO A 228 26.45 -11.61 8.15
CA PRO A 228 27.29 -10.83 7.26
C PRO A 228 26.61 -10.61 5.91
N VAL A 229 26.68 -9.37 5.42
CA VAL A 229 26.20 -9.01 4.08
C VAL A 229 27.27 -9.23 3.01
N ARG A 230 26.83 -9.63 1.82
CA ARG A 230 27.63 -9.79 0.61
C ARG A 230 26.98 -9.01 -0.52
N PHE A 231 27.78 -8.30 -1.30
CA PHE A 231 27.32 -7.66 -2.53
C PHE A 231 27.79 -8.48 -3.73
N VAL A 232 26.84 -8.94 -4.54
CA VAL A 232 27.10 -9.79 -5.72
C VAL A 232 26.62 -9.09 -6.98
N GLN A 233 27.38 -9.22 -8.07
CA GLN A 233 26.98 -8.69 -9.36
C GLN A 233 26.12 -9.72 -10.09
N THR A 234 24.83 -9.42 -10.25
CA THR A 234 23.86 -10.26 -10.96
C THR A 234 23.28 -9.46 -12.12
N LEU A 235 23.38 -9.99 -13.34
CA LEU A 235 22.84 -9.34 -14.56
C LEU A 235 23.31 -7.87 -14.73
N GLY A 236 24.57 -7.58 -14.37
CA GLY A 236 25.14 -6.24 -14.45
C GLY A 236 24.67 -5.26 -13.38
N GLN A 237 23.96 -5.72 -12.35
CA GLN A 237 23.53 -4.93 -11.20
C GLN A 237 24.12 -5.48 -9.90
N ILE A 238 24.47 -4.61 -8.96
CA ILE A 238 24.96 -5.01 -7.63
C ILE A 238 23.74 -5.27 -6.74
N GLN A 239 23.63 -6.48 -6.21
CA GLN A 239 22.57 -6.90 -5.30
C GLN A 239 23.16 -7.30 -3.96
N ALA A 240 22.48 -6.95 -2.88
CA ALA A 240 22.83 -7.43 -1.55
C ALA A 240 22.27 -8.84 -1.32
N GLU A 241 23.06 -9.69 -0.69
CA GLU A 241 22.69 -10.99 -0.14
C GLU A 241 23.22 -11.10 1.28
N VAL A 242 22.62 -11.92 2.14
CA VAL A 242 23.06 -12.11 3.53
C VAL A 242 23.24 -13.59 3.83
N ASP A 243 24.28 -13.94 4.58
CA ASP A 243 24.44 -15.28 5.14
C ASP A 243 23.93 -15.26 6.58
N ALA A 244 22.74 -15.82 6.82
CA ALA A 244 22.11 -15.77 8.13
C ALA A 244 22.87 -16.63 9.15
N GLN A 245 23.21 -16.02 10.29
CA GLN A 245 23.77 -16.68 11.47
C GLN A 245 22.70 -16.93 12.53
N SER A 246 21.70 -16.05 12.60
CA SER A 246 20.53 -16.19 13.48
C SER A 246 19.28 -15.76 12.74
N VAL A 247 18.18 -16.49 12.91
CA VAL A 247 16.85 -16.15 12.39
C VAL A 247 15.83 -16.39 13.49
N GLN A 248 15.05 -15.37 13.81
CA GLN A 248 14.04 -15.43 14.87
C GLN A 248 12.71 -14.89 14.37
N LYS A 249 11.63 -15.62 14.66
CA LYS A 249 10.28 -15.16 14.38
C LYS A 249 9.88 -14.06 15.37
N VAL A 250 9.34 -12.97 14.86
CA VAL A 250 8.91 -11.81 15.66
C VAL A 250 7.45 -11.45 15.34
N PRO A 251 6.74 -10.77 16.24
CA PRO A 251 5.40 -10.30 15.96
C PRO A 251 5.39 -9.25 14.84
N THR A 252 4.29 -9.23 14.09
CA THR A 252 4.02 -8.21 13.06
C THR A 252 4.13 -6.82 13.67
N PRO A 253 4.96 -5.93 13.09
CA PRO A 253 5.10 -4.55 13.57
C PRO A 253 3.81 -3.77 13.35
N ALA A 254 3.65 -2.68 14.12
CA ALA A 254 2.52 -1.77 13.97
C ALA A 254 2.45 -1.15 12.56
N ASN A 255 3.59 -0.98 11.89
CA ASN A 255 3.67 -0.59 10.49
C ASN A 255 4.40 -1.66 9.67
N PRO A 256 3.67 -2.41 8.81
CA PRO A 256 4.28 -3.45 8.00
C PRO A 256 4.92 -2.95 6.69
N TYR A 257 4.71 -1.67 6.34
CA TYR A 257 5.19 -1.07 5.09
C TYR A 257 6.49 -0.29 5.29
N ALA A 258 7.23 -0.14 4.20
CA ALA A 258 8.26 0.90 4.02
C ALA A 258 7.70 1.95 3.06
N TYR A 259 8.26 3.16 3.07
CA TYR A 259 7.77 4.31 2.29
C TYR A 259 8.93 5.00 1.58
#